data_AF-A0A4U0WY35-F1
#
_entry.id   AF-A0A4U0WY35-F1
#
_cell.length_a   1.000
_cell.length_b   1.000
_cell.length_c   1.000
_cell.angle_alpha   90.00
_cell.angle_beta   90.00
_cell.angle_gamma   90.00
#
_symmetry.space_group_name_H-M   'P 1'
#
loop_
_entity.id
_entity.type
_entity.pdbx_description
1 polymer ?
#
loop_
_entity_poly.entity_id
_entity_poly.type
_entity_poly.pdbx_seq_one_letter_code
_entity_poly.pdbx_strand_id
1 'polypeptide(L)'
;MANRDTTTSPRHSHHQDTAPPTTSAERVALAAEGATQSSNRLTSLERSHSASGGTQAEKNRRRAQYKTEYNLFAEAAEDRRQKVGDLIAQNDRWEAATGQNEKAIVDGVGADVARLTAENEAMRNEKRRVNREMRGVVDEAKKDIEVQRNWDAFFELRSDEPAV
;
A
#
# COMPACT_ATOMS: atom_id res chain seq x y z
N MET A 1 -16.26 -15.88 58.45
CA MET A 1 -15.90 -16.71 57.28
C MET A 1 -16.26 -15.90 56.04
N ALA A 2 -15.30 -15.65 55.15
CA ALA A 2 -15.38 -14.65 54.10
C ALA A 2 -16.10 -15.18 52.85
N ASN A 3 -17.14 -14.48 52.40
CA ASN A 3 -17.72 -14.62 51.06
C ASN A 3 -17.07 -13.58 50.15
N ARG A 4 -16.36 -14.03 49.11
CA ARG A 4 -15.97 -13.20 47.94
C ARG A 4 -15.98 -14.04 46.68
N ASP A 5 -17.17 -14.24 46.12
CA ASP A 5 -17.32 -14.55 44.71
C ASP A 5 -17.18 -13.25 43.92
N THR A 6 -16.05 -13.08 43.25
CA THR A 6 -15.84 -11.98 42.30
C THR A 6 -15.73 -12.63 40.92
N THR A 7 -16.87 -12.78 40.24
CA THR A 7 -16.90 -13.14 38.82
C THR A 7 -16.51 -11.90 38.03
N THR A 8 -15.23 -11.76 37.72
CA THR A 8 -14.71 -10.69 36.85
C THR A 8 -15.01 -11.05 35.39
N SER A 9 -16.02 -10.39 34.82
CA SER A 9 -16.24 -10.37 33.37
C SER A 9 -15.09 -9.65 32.67
N PRO A 10 -14.61 -10.12 31.51
CA PRO A 10 -13.59 -9.40 30.76
C PRO A 10 -14.18 -8.12 30.16
N ARG A 11 -13.62 -6.98 30.55
CA ARG A 11 -13.88 -5.65 29.99
C ARG A 11 -13.75 -5.69 28.46
N HIS A 12 -14.82 -5.32 27.76
CA HIS A 12 -14.75 -4.81 26.40
C HIS A 12 -13.80 -3.60 26.40
N SER A 13 -12.61 -3.79 25.83
CA SER A 13 -11.63 -2.73 25.61
C SER A 13 -12.15 -1.80 24.51
N HIS A 14 -12.48 -0.58 24.93
CA HIS A 14 -12.46 0.69 24.19
C HIS A 14 -12.36 0.59 22.66
N HIS A 15 -13.51 0.72 21.99
CA HIS A 15 -13.54 1.51 20.76
C HIS A 15 -13.15 2.94 21.16
N GLN A 16 -11.93 3.35 20.83
CA GLN A 16 -11.58 4.76 20.81
C GLN A 16 -12.40 5.39 19.68
N ASP A 17 -13.37 6.23 20.07
CA ASP A 17 -14.06 7.18 19.20
C ASP A 17 -13.00 8.13 18.61
N THR A 18 -12.43 7.71 17.49
CA THR A 18 -11.56 8.56 16.69
C THR A 18 -12.49 9.29 15.74
N ALA A 19 -12.53 10.62 15.82
CA ALA A 19 -13.33 11.45 14.92
C ALA A 19 -13.10 11.01 13.45
N PRO A 20 -14.14 10.94 12.61
CA PRO A 20 -13.98 10.49 11.24
C PRO A 20 -12.98 11.40 10.51
N PRO A 21 -12.00 10.85 9.79
CA PRO A 21 -11.02 11.63 9.06
C PRO A 21 -11.70 12.58 8.08
N THR A 22 -11.41 13.88 8.25
CA THR A 22 -12.09 14.97 7.56
C THR A 22 -11.53 15.22 6.15
N THR A 23 -10.31 14.77 5.86
CA THR A 23 -9.66 14.93 4.55
C THR A 23 -9.26 13.58 3.93
N SER A 24 -9.10 13.56 2.60
CA SER A 24 -8.60 12.36 1.88
C SER A 24 -7.20 11.95 2.34
N ALA A 25 -6.34 12.93 2.65
CA ALA A 25 -5.00 12.68 3.18
C ALA A 25 -5.04 12.03 4.57
N GLU A 26 -5.95 12.46 5.45
CA GLU A 26 -6.16 11.83 6.77
C GLU A 26 -6.72 10.41 6.64
N ARG A 27 -7.68 10.19 5.72
CA ARG A 27 -8.21 8.85 5.42
C ARG A 27 -7.10 7.91 4.97
N VAL A 28 -6.24 8.37 4.06
CA VAL A 28 -5.12 7.58 3.53
C VAL A 28 -4.07 7.30 4.61
N ALA A 29 -3.76 8.26 5.48
CA ALA A 29 -2.82 8.07 6.59
C ALA A 29 -3.36 7.04 7.60
N LEU A 30 -4.61 7.18 8.02
CA LEU A 30 -5.31 6.20 8.87
C LEU A 30 -5.42 4.82 8.18
N ALA A 31 -5.65 4.79 6.87
CA ALA A 31 -5.68 3.56 6.10
C ALA A 31 -4.28 2.92 6.00
N ALA A 32 -3.19 3.70 5.94
CA ALA A 32 -1.82 3.17 5.93
C ALA A 32 -1.41 2.57 7.29
N GLU A 33 -1.77 3.24 8.39
CA GLU A 33 -1.61 2.69 9.74
C GLU A 33 -2.49 1.45 9.94
N GLY A 34 -3.74 1.51 9.45
CA GLY A 34 -4.68 0.39 9.43
C GLY A 34 -4.21 -0.78 8.58
N ALA A 35 -3.56 -0.53 7.44
CA ALA A 35 -3.00 -1.54 6.54
C ALA A 35 -1.80 -2.25 7.17
N THR A 36 -0.95 -1.51 7.88
CA THR A 36 0.18 -2.11 8.64
C THR A 36 -0.35 -3.01 9.75
N GLN A 37 -1.38 -2.57 10.48
CA GLN A 37 -2.04 -3.39 11.50
C GLN A 37 -2.78 -4.58 10.88
N SER A 38 -3.42 -4.39 9.73
CA SER A 38 -4.14 -5.41 8.95
C SER A 38 -3.18 -6.51 8.47
N SER A 39 -2.02 -6.14 7.93
CA SER A 39 -0.97 -7.06 7.51
C SER A 39 -0.36 -7.85 8.68
N ASN A 40 -0.15 -7.19 9.83
CA ASN A 40 0.29 -7.86 11.06
C ASN A 40 -0.78 -8.83 11.61
N ARG A 41 -2.07 -8.45 11.52
CA ARG A 41 -3.19 -9.32 11.91
C ARG A 41 -3.32 -10.52 10.97
N LEU A 42 -3.18 -10.32 9.66
CA LEU A 42 -3.19 -11.41 8.68
C LEU A 42 -2.07 -12.41 8.95
N THR A 43 -0.84 -11.92 9.21
CA THR A 43 0.30 -12.77 9.58
C THR A 43 0.03 -13.58 10.87
N SER A 44 -0.72 -13.02 11.81
CA SER A 44 -1.15 -13.72 13.04
C SER A 44 -2.25 -14.76 12.76
N LEU A 45 -3.17 -14.45 11.85
CA LEU A 45 -4.28 -15.32 11.46
C LEU A 45 -3.84 -16.49 10.57
N GLU A 46 -2.86 -16.29 9.69
CA GLU A 46 -2.24 -17.35 8.90
C GLU A 46 -1.56 -18.40 9.80
N ARG A 47 -0.95 -17.96 10.92
CA ARG A 47 -0.38 -18.88 11.91
C ARG A 47 -1.42 -19.66 12.70
N SER A 48 -2.64 -19.15 12.87
CA SER A 48 -3.72 -19.85 13.60
C SER A 48 -4.59 -20.72 12.69
N HIS A 49 -4.62 -20.45 11.39
CA HIS A 49 -5.46 -21.15 10.41
C HIS A 49 -4.67 -21.97 9.39
N SER A 50 -3.84 -22.90 9.87
CA SER A 50 -3.19 -23.93 9.04
C SER A 50 -4.17 -25.01 8.51
N ALA A 51 -5.47 -24.71 8.41
CA ALA A 51 -6.49 -25.68 8.01
C ALA A 51 -6.82 -25.54 6.53
N SER A 52 -6.27 -26.45 5.75
CA SER A 52 -6.73 -26.81 4.40
C SER A 52 -8.24 -27.07 4.36
N GLY A 53 -8.93 -26.54 3.35
CA GLY A 53 -10.31 -26.94 2.99
C GLY A 53 -11.42 -26.36 3.87
N GLY A 54 -11.80 -25.10 3.62
CA GLY A 54 -12.97 -24.46 4.23
C GLY A 54 -14.16 -24.50 3.28
N THR A 55 -15.34 -24.89 3.79
CA THR A 55 -16.59 -24.85 3.03
C THR A 55 -16.89 -23.43 2.52
N GLN A 56 -17.70 -23.30 1.47
CA GLN A 56 -18.11 -21.99 0.94
C GLN A 56 -18.73 -21.08 2.03
N ALA A 57 -19.42 -21.67 3.01
CA ALA A 57 -19.98 -20.95 4.15
C ALA A 57 -18.89 -20.33 5.04
N GLU A 58 -17.80 -21.06 5.30
CA GLU A 58 -16.67 -20.53 6.08
C GLU A 58 -15.89 -19.47 5.31
N LYS A 59 -15.72 -19.62 3.98
CA LYS A 59 -15.15 -18.58 3.12
C LYS A 59 -15.98 -17.29 3.20
N ASN A 60 -17.30 -17.39 3.11
CA ASN A 60 -18.21 -16.25 3.23
C ASN A 60 -18.19 -15.62 4.64
N ARG A 61 -18.11 -16.44 5.69
CA ARG A 61 -18.00 -15.97 7.09
C ARG A 61 -16.73 -15.14 7.29
N ARG A 62 -15.58 -15.62 6.80
CA ARG A 62 -14.30 -14.89 6.88
C ARG A 62 -14.32 -13.60 6.08
N ARG A 63 -14.85 -13.62 4.85
CA ARG A 63 -15.03 -12.41 4.05
C ARG A 63 -15.89 -11.38 4.77
N ALA A 64 -16.97 -11.79 5.43
CA ALA A 64 -17.80 -10.89 6.22
C ALA A 64 -17.07 -10.35 7.45
N GLN A 65 -16.33 -11.22 8.16
CA GLN A 65 -15.61 -10.87 9.38
C GLN A 65 -14.43 -9.90 9.13
N TYR A 66 -13.71 -10.06 8.03
CA TYR A 66 -12.48 -9.31 7.72
C TYR A 66 -12.65 -8.29 6.58
N LYS A 67 -13.89 -7.99 6.19
CA LYS A 67 -14.20 -7.06 5.09
C LYS A 67 -13.58 -5.68 5.34
N THR A 68 -13.71 -5.18 6.55
CA THR A 68 -13.25 -3.83 6.92
C THR A 68 -11.72 -3.75 6.83
N GLU A 69 -11.01 -4.72 7.38
CA GLU A 69 -9.54 -4.80 7.36
C GLU A 69 -8.98 -4.95 5.95
N TYR A 70 -9.63 -5.76 5.12
CA TYR A 70 -9.27 -5.90 3.71
C TYR A 70 -9.50 -4.60 2.95
N ASN A 71 -10.65 -3.94 3.14
CA ASN A 71 -10.96 -2.68 2.46
C ASN A 71 -9.97 -1.56 2.84
N LEU A 72 -9.60 -1.45 4.11
CA LEU A 72 -8.59 -0.48 4.56
C LEU A 72 -7.23 -0.74 3.92
N PHE A 73 -6.82 -2.00 3.84
CA PHE A 73 -5.61 -2.39 3.11
C PHE A 73 -5.70 -2.01 1.62
N ALA A 74 -6.79 -2.38 0.95
CA ALA A 74 -6.98 -2.15 -0.47
C ALA A 74 -6.98 -0.65 -0.82
N GLU A 75 -7.63 0.19 -0.02
CA GLU A 75 -7.62 1.65 -0.20
C GLU A 75 -6.20 2.23 -0.08
N ALA A 76 -5.45 1.81 0.95
CA ALA A 76 -4.09 2.29 1.16
C ALA A 76 -3.12 1.79 0.07
N ALA A 77 -3.27 0.54 -0.38
CA ALA A 77 -2.47 -0.04 -1.45
C ALA A 77 -2.74 0.64 -2.79
N GLU A 78 -3.99 0.97 -3.09
CA GLU A 78 -4.36 1.67 -4.32
C GLU A 78 -3.81 3.10 -4.35
N ASP A 79 -3.89 3.84 -3.25
CA ASP A 79 -3.27 5.17 -3.14
C ASP A 79 -1.75 5.12 -3.38
N ARG A 80 -1.05 4.13 -2.82
CA ARG A 80 0.38 3.93 -3.07
C ARG A 80 0.67 3.58 -4.53
N ARG A 81 -0.12 2.69 -5.14
CA ARG A 81 0.02 2.34 -6.57
C ARG A 81 -0.19 3.56 -7.47
N GLN A 82 -1.19 4.38 -7.18
CA GLN A 82 -1.43 5.62 -7.91
C GLN A 82 -0.22 6.56 -7.82
N LYS A 83 0.30 6.77 -6.61
CA LYS A 83 1.51 7.59 -6.38
C LYS A 83 2.74 7.07 -7.13
N VAL A 84 2.92 5.75 -7.19
CA VAL A 84 3.99 5.12 -7.99
C VAL A 84 3.77 5.34 -9.48
N GLY A 85 2.53 5.21 -9.97
CA GLY A 85 2.18 5.51 -11.36
C GLY A 85 2.48 6.96 -11.74
N ASP A 86 2.11 7.91 -10.87
CA ASP A 86 2.37 9.34 -11.08
C ASP A 86 3.88 9.63 -11.11
N LEU A 87 4.66 8.97 -10.25
CA LEU A 87 6.12 9.06 -10.23
C LEU A 87 6.75 8.55 -11.54
N ILE A 88 6.27 7.41 -12.06
CA ILE A 88 6.73 6.85 -13.34
C ILE A 88 6.44 7.86 -14.46
N ALA A 89 5.21 8.35 -14.54
CA ALA A 89 4.82 9.33 -15.56
C ALA A 89 5.63 10.65 -15.47
N GLN A 90 5.94 11.11 -14.25
CA GLN A 90 6.80 12.27 -14.06
C GLN A 90 8.25 12.01 -14.51
N ASN A 91 8.79 10.84 -14.17
CA ASN A 91 10.12 10.42 -14.62
C ASN A 91 10.23 10.36 -16.14
N ASP A 92 9.21 9.83 -16.82
CA ASP A 92 9.16 9.77 -18.29
C ASP A 92 9.13 11.16 -18.93
N ARG A 93 8.37 12.09 -18.33
CA ARG A 93 8.34 13.50 -18.79
C ARG A 93 9.71 14.17 -18.66
N TRP A 94 10.42 13.94 -17.55
CA TRP A 94 11.78 14.47 -17.38
C TRP A 94 12.75 13.88 -18.39
N GLU A 95 12.72 12.56 -18.61
CA GLU A 95 13.58 11.89 -19.61
C GLU A 95 13.33 12.41 -21.03
N ALA A 96 12.06 12.59 -21.40
CA ALA A 96 11.70 13.18 -22.69
C ALA A 96 12.23 14.62 -22.84
N ALA A 97 12.08 15.44 -21.80
CA ALA A 97 12.56 16.83 -21.80
C ALA A 97 14.10 16.90 -21.87
N THR A 98 14.81 16.08 -21.07
CA THR A 98 16.27 16.06 -21.11
C THR A 98 16.79 15.57 -22.44
N GLY A 99 16.15 14.56 -23.05
CA GLY A 99 16.51 14.06 -24.38
C GLY A 99 16.27 15.09 -25.49
N GLN A 100 15.19 15.88 -25.42
CA GLN A 100 14.96 16.98 -26.35
C GLN A 100 16.03 18.07 -26.23
N ASN A 101 16.41 18.43 -25.01
CA ASN A 101 17.47 19.39 -24.76
C ASN A 101 18.84 18.88 -25.23
N GLU A 102 19.18 17.62 -24.96
CA GLU A 102 20.41 16.98 -25.45
C GLU A 102 20.47 17.00 -26.98
N LYS A 103 19.36 16.69 -27.65
CA LYS A 103 19.27 16.79 -29.11
C LYS A 103 19.47 18.22 -29.60
N ALA A 104 18.84 19.21 -28.99
CA ALA A 104 18.99 20.62 -29.37
C ALA A 104 20.44 21.13 -29.20
N ILE A 105 21.13 20.67 -28.15
CA ILE A 105 22.57 20.94 -27.92
C ILE A 105 23.40 20.34 -29.06
N VAL A 106 23.17 19.08 -29.41
CA VAL A 106 23.92 18.37 -30.47
C VAL A 106 23.66 18.99 -31.85
N ASP A 107 22.41 19.32 -32.16
CA ASP A 107 22.01 19.86 -33.46
C ASP A 107 22.41 21.34 -33.62
N GLY A 108 22.91 22.00 -32.57
CA GLY A 108 23.30 23.42 -32.59
C GLY A 108 22.13 24.36 -32.85
N VAL A 109 20.90 23.93 -32.58
CA VAL A 109 19.67 24.65 -32.92
C VAL A 109 19.37 25.70 -31.85
N GLY A 110 19.72 26.95 -32.14
CA GLY A 110 19.07 28.18 -31.66
C GLY A 110 19.00 28.43 -30.14
N ALA A 111 19.58 27.57 -29.30
CA ALA A 111 19.52 27.70 -27.86
C ALA A 111 20.92 27.88 -27.26
N ASP A 112 20.99 28.74 -26.25
CA ASP A 112 22.16 28.84 -25.37
C ASP A 112 22.45 27.46 -24.75
N VAL A 113 23.54 26.82 -25.20
CA VAL A 113 23.99 25.50 -24.72
C VAL A 113 24.18 25.51 -23.21
N ALA A 114 24.66 26.62 -22.64
CA ALA A 114 24.84 26.74 -21.20
C ALA A 114 23.48 26.68 -20.48
N ARG A 115 22.46 27.35 -21.02
CA ARG A 115 21.09 27.31 -20.47
C ARG A 115 20.52 25.90 -20.52
N LEU A 116 20.54 25.22 -21.67
CA LEU A 116 19.99 23.87 -21.79
C LEU A 116 20.73 22.85 -20.91
N THR A 117 22.04 22.99 -20.77
CA THR A 117 22.85 22.16 -19.87
C THR A 117 22.45 22.37 -18.42
N ALA A 118 22.27 23.62 -17.98
CA ALA A 118 21.82 23.96 -16.63
C ALA A 118 20.39 23.46 -16.35
N GLU A 119 19.48 23.57 -17.31
CA GLU A 119 18.11 23.03 -17.21
C GLU A 119 18.11 21.51 -17.05
N ASN A 120 18.92 20.80 -17.84
CA ASN A 120 19.07 19.34 -17.70
C ASN A 120 19.64 18.95 -16.34
N GLU A 121 20.62 19.68 -15.82
CA GLU A 121 21.18 19.42 -14.51
C GLU A 121 20.17 19.67 -13.38
N ALA A 122 19.39 20.76 -13.47
CA ALA A 122 18.31 21.04 -12.54
C ALA A 122 17.24 19.93 -12.56
N MET A 123 16.79 19.50 -13.74
CA MET A 123 15.83 18.41 -13.88
C MET A 123 16.37 17.09 -13.32
N ARG A 124 17.64 16.75 -13.58
CA ARG A 124 18.26 15.54 -13.01
C ARG A 124 18.35 15.59 -11.49
N ASN A 125 18.69 16.75 -10.92
CA ASN A 125 18.75 16.93 -9.47
C ASN A 125 17.38 16.81 -8.83
N GLU A 126 16.36 17.44 -9.42
CA GLU A 126 14.98 17.33 -8.96
C GLU A 126 14.46 15.89 -9.08
N LYS A 127 14.72 15.22 -10.20
CA LYS A 127 14.42 13.80 -10.39
C LYS A 127 15.03 12.93 -9.29
N ARG A 128 16.30 13.15 -8.94
CA ARG A 128 16.96 12.41 -7.85
C ARG A 128 16.32 12.70 -6.49
N ARG A 129 15.95 13.96 -6.22
CA ARG A 129 15.29 14.38 -4.97
C ARG A 129 13.93 13.67 -4.84
N VAL A 130 13.06 13.79 -5.84
CA VAL A 130 11.73 13.20 -5.82
C VAL A 130 11.79 11.67 -5.74
N ASN A 131 12.66 11.01 -6.51
CA ASN A 131 12.82 9.55 -6.42
C ASN A 131 13.32 9.10 -5.04
N ARG A 132 14.14 9.92 -4.35
CA ARG A 132 14.58 9.62 -2.97
C ARG A 132 13.43 9.75 -1.98
N GLU A 133 12.62 10.80 -2.11
CA GLU A 133 11.45 11.02 -1.25
C GLU A 133 10.39 9.93 -1.42
N MET A 134 10.18 9.48 -2.66
CA MET A 134 9.20 8.45 -2.98
C MET A 134 9.69 7.02 -2.76
N ARG A 135 10.96 6.82 -2.37
CA ARG A 135 11.55 5.48 -2.19
C ARG A 135 10.73 4.62 -1.22
N GLY A 136 10.32 5.20 -0.09
CA GLY A 136 9.51 4.49 0.91
C GLY A 136 8.15 4.06 0.34
N VAL A 137 7.50 4.92 -0.43
CA VAL A 137 6.21 4.60 -1.08
C VAL A 137 6.37 3.46 -2.08
N VAL A 138 7.45 3.46 -2.87
CA VAL A 138 7.75 2.39 -3.83
C VAL A 138 8.02 1.07 -3.11
N ASP A 139 8.77 1.09 -2.00
CA ASP A 139 9.09 -0.11 -1.25
C ASP A 139 7.85 -0.70 -0.54
N GLU A 140 6.95 0.14 -0.02
CA GLU A 140 5.66 -0.33 0.52
C GLU A 140 4.73 -0.85 -0.58
N ALA A 141 4.66 -0.19 -1.75
CA ALA A 141 3.87 -0.67 -2.88
C ALA A 141 4.32 -2.06 -3.38
N LYS A 142 5.61 -2.39 -3.26
CA LYS A 142 6.10 -3.75 -3.54
C LYS A 142 5.60 -4.76 -2.52
N LYS A 143 5.65 -4.41 -1.22
CA LYS A 143 5.13 -5.27 -0.14
C LYS A 143 3.64 -5.51 -0.28
N ASP A 144 2.87 -4.53 -0.78
CA ASP A 144 1.42 -4.69 -1.01
C ASP A 144 1.08 -5.86 -1.94
N ILE A 145 1.97 -6.22 -2.87
CA ILE A 145 1.78 -7.38 -3.75
C ILE A 145 1.77 -8.68 -2.92
N GLU A 146 2.67 -8.81 -1.96
CA GLU A 146 2.74 -9.98 -1.07
C GLU A 146 1.54 -10.01 -0.12
N VAL A 147 1.18 -8.86 0.46
CA VAL A 147 0.02 -8.76 1.35
C VAL A 147 -1.29 -9.06 0.61
N GLN A 148 -1.44 -8.59 -0.63
CA GLN A 148 -2.59 -8.94 -1.47
C GLN A 148 -2.65 -10.45 -1.72
N ARG A 149 -1.52 -11.09 -2.07
CA ARG A 149 -1.47 -12.55 -2.26
C ARG A 149 -1.88 -13.31 -1.01
N ASN A 150 -1.49 -12.82 0.17
CA ASN A 150 -1.87 -13.43 1.44
C ASN A 150 -3.37 -13.26 1.71
N TRP A 151 -3.95 -12.09 1.40
CA TRP A 151 -5.40 -11.89 1.46
C TRP A 151 -6.16 -12.81 0.49
N ASP A 152 -5.67 -12.92 -0.74
CA ASP A 152 -6.24 -13.80 -1.76
C ASP A 152 -6.19 -15.26 -1.28
N ALA A 153 -5.03 -15.73 -0.77
CA ALA A 153 -4.88 -17.08 -0.23
C ALA A 153 -5.79 -17.34 0.99
N PHE A 154 -5.89 -16.36 1.90
CA PHE A 154 -6.74 -16.42 3.09
C PHE A 154 -8.23 -16.54 2.73
N PHE A 155 -8.67 -15.86 1.67
CA PHE A 155 -10.05 -15.90 1.18
C PHE A 155 -10.33 -17.02 0.18
N GLU A 156 -9.32 -17.53 -0.54
CA GLU A 156 -9.49 -18.58 -1.54
C GLU A 156 -9.36 -19.99 -0.96
N LEU A 157 -8.45 -20.25 0.00
CA LEU A 157 -8.03 -21.59 0.41
C LEU A 157 -7.75 -22.47 -0.83
N ARG A 158 -6.51 -22.42 -1.38
CA ARG A 158 -6.10 -23.15 -2.59
C ARG A 158 -6.84 -24.48 -2.76
N SER A 159 -7.77 -24.50 -3.71
CA SER A 159 -8.39 -25.69 -4.25
C SER A 159 -7.44 -26.31 -5.26
N ASP A 160 -6.28 -26.81 -4.82
CA ASP A 160 -5.44 -27.67 -5.65
C ASP A 160 -5.88 -29.14 -5.48
N GLU A 161 -7.19 -29.41 -5.53
CA GLU A 161 -7.71 -30.76 -5.67
C GLU A 161 -7.96 -31.00 -7.17
N PRO A 162 -7.22 -31.89 -7.84
CA PRO A 162 -7.48 -32.19 -9.25
C PRO A 162 -8.89 -32.76 -9.37
N ALA A 163 -9.69 -32.18 -10.28
CA ALA A 163 -10.98 -32.74 -10.65
C ALA A 163 -10.76 -34.17 -11.17
N VAL A 164 -11.30 -35.14 -10.44
CA VAL A 164 -11.39 -36.56 -10.82
C VAL A 164 -12.18 -36.71 -12.12
#